data_AF-A0A1G6FJD1-F1
#
_entry.id   AF-A0A1G6FJD1-F1
#
_cell.length_a   1.000
_cell.length_b   1.000
_cell.length_c   1.000
_cell.angle_alpha   90.00
_cell.angle_beta   90.00
_cell.angle_gamma   90.00
#
_symmetry.space_group_name_H-M   'P 1'
#
loop_
_entity.id
_entity.type
_entity.pdbx_description
1 polymer ?
#
loop_
_entity_poly.entity_id
_entity_poly.type
_entity_poly.pdbx_seq_one_letter_code
_entity_poly.pdbx_strand_id
1 'polypeptide(L)' 'METKELIKQAREKGITIKSLAEMTDINARTLYNYSCGYRNLSKEKEEKIRNILSCLLE' A
#
# COMPACT_ATOMS: atom_id res chain seq x y z
N MET A 1 0.21 -0.34 13.52
CA MET A 1 0.37 -1.34 12.44
C MET A 1 1.28 -0.76 11.36
N GLU A 2 2.30 -1.48 10.92
CA GLU A 2 3.20 -1.02 9.84
C GLU A 2 2.46 -0.99 8.49
N THR A 3 2.77 -0.01 7.62
CA THR A 3 2.09 0.12 6.31
C THR A 3 2.27 -1.11 5.41
N LYS A 4 3.37 -1.86 5.55
CA LYS A 4 3.56 -3.14 4.84
C LYS A 4 2.55 -4.20 5.25
N GLU A 5 2.21 -4.26 6.54
CA GLU A 5 1.23 -5.22 7.05
C GLU A 5 -0.18 -4.88 6.55
N LEU A 6 -0.51 -3.58 6.48
CA LEU A 6 -1.75 -3.11 5.84
C LEU A 6 -1.86 -3.55 4.38
N ILE A 7 -0.77 -3.40 3.60
CA ILE A 7 -0.74 -3.85 2.20
C ILE A 7 -0.95 -5.36 2.10
N LYS A 8 -0.38 -6.14 3.04
CA LYS A 8 -0.57 -7.60 3.08
C LYS A 8 -2.02 -7.97 3.36
N GLN A 9 -2.66 -7.38 4.37
CA GLN A 9 -4.08 -7.59 4.69
C GLN A 9 -4.99 -7.18 3.53
N ALA A 10 -4.69 -6.07 2.87
CA ALA A 10 -5.43 -5.63 1.69
C ALA A 10 -5.40 -6.69 0.58
N ARG A 11 -4.24 -7.31 0.34
CA ARG A 11 -4.10 -8.41 -0.64
C ARG A 11 -4.89 -9.65 -0.24
N GLU A 12 -4.95 -9.99 1.05
CA GLU A 12 -5.78 -11.09 1.55
C GLU A 12 -7.28 -10.83 1.33
N LYS A 13 -7.71 -9.56 1.33
CA LYS A 13 -9.07 -9.13 0.95
C LYS A 13 -9.27 -8.94 -0.57
N GLY A 14 -8.30 -9.29 -1.41
CA GLY A 14 -8.39 -9.19 -2.87
C GLY A 14 -8.00 -7.83 -3.48
N ILE A 15 -7.53 -6.88 -2.68
CA ILE A 15 -7.02 -5.60 -3.18
C ILE A 15 -5.63 -5.83 -3.79
N THR A 16 -5.53 -5.67 -5.11
CA THR A 16 -4.27 -5.87 -5.82
C THR A 16 -3.35 -4.66 -5.68
N ILE A 17 -2.04 -4.86 -5.88
CA ILE A 17 -1.06 -3.76 -5.96
C ILE A 17 -1.43 -2.78 -7.09
N LYS A 18 -2.04 -3.26 -8.17
CA LYS A 18 -2.52 -2.42 -9.28
C LYS A 18 -3.66 -1.51 -8.81
N SER A 19 -4.66 -2.06 -8.13
CA SER A 19 -5.77 -1.28 -7.56
C SER A 19 -5.27 -0.26 -6.55
N LEU A 20 -4.34 -0.65 -5.68
CA LEU A 20 -3.73 0.27 -4.73
C LEU A 20 -2.94 1.40 -5.42
N ALA A 21 -2.25 1.08 -6.52
CA ALA A 21 -1.56 2.07 -7.34
C ALA A 21 -2.53 3.11 -7.91
N GLU A 22 -3.66 2.66 -8.45
CA GLU A 22 -4.71 3.52 -9.01
C GLU A 22 -5.34 4.42 -7.91
N MET A 23 -5.61 3.88 -6.73
CA MET A 23 -6.19 4.64 -5.61
C MET A 23 -5.22 5.66 -5.01
N THR A 24 -3.93 5.32 -4.93
CA THR A 24 -2.91 6.16 -4.28
C THR A 24 -2.18 7.08 -5.25
N ASP A 25 -2.35 6.93 -6.56
CA ASP A 25 -1.51 7.56 -7.58
C ASP A 25 0.00 7.31 -7.35
N ILE A 26 0.33 6.12 -6.83
CA ILE A 26 1.70 5.65 -6.63
C ILE A 26 1.97 4.55 -7.62
N ASN A 27 3.10 4.63 -8.33
CA ASN A 27 3.48 3.60 -9.30
C ASN A 27 3.46 2.18 -8.68
N ALA A 28 2.82 1.22 -9.37
CA ALA A 28 2.69 -0.16 -8.90
C ALA A 28 4.04 -0.84 -8.60
N ARG A 29 5.10 -0.57 -9.37
CA ARG A 29 6.45 -1.08 -9.10
C ARG A 29 7.01 -0.53 -7.78
N THR A 30 6.73 0.73 -7.49
CA THR A 30 7.13 1.37 -6.22
C THR A 30 6.43 0.72 -5.03
N LEU A 31 5.12 0.46 -5.13
CA LEU A 31 4.36 -0.27 -4.12
C LEU A 31 4.85 -1.71 -3.95
N TYR A 32 5.12 -2.42 -5.05
CA TYR A 32 5.66 -3.77 -5.02
C TYR A 32 7.03 -3.81 -4.33
N ASN A 33 7.97 -2.95 -4.74
CA ASN A 33 9.29 -2.85 -4.14
C ASN A 33 9.23 -2.52 -2.64
N TYR A 34 8.28 -1.66 -2.24
CA TYR A 34 8.03 -1.37 -0.83
C TYR A 34 7.51 -2.58 -0.07
N SER A 35 6.52 -3.28 -0.62
CA SER A 35 5.93 -4.49 -0.01
C SER A 35 6.94 -5.63 0.16
N CYS A 36 7.92 -5.73 -0.74
CA CYS A 36 9.00 -6.73 -0.68
C CYS A 36 10.23 -6.26 0.13
N GLY A 37 10.21 -5.05 0.68
CA GLY A 37 11.33 -4.51 1.47
C GLY A 37 12.55 -4.05 0.65
N TYR A 38 12.45 -3.97 -0.68
CA TYR A 38 13.54 -3.51 -1.55
C TYR A 38 13.78 -2.00 -1.50
N ARG A 39 12.75 -1.22 -1.15
CA ARG A 39 12.84 0.24 -0.98
C ARG A 39 11.88 0.74 0.09
N ASN A 40 12.27 1.81 0.76
CA ASN A 40 11.37 2.58 1.62
C ASN A 40 10.61 3.65 0.81
N LEU A 41 9.44 4.03 1.31
CA LEU A 41 8.65 5.15 0.77
C LEU A 41 8.94 6.43 1.57
N SER A 42 8.58 7.58 1.01
CA SER A 42 8.50 8.81 1.80
C SER A 42 7.34 8.71 2.80
N LYS A 43 7.45 9.42 3.93
CA LYS A 43 6.40 9.46 4.97
C LYS A 43 5.02 9.83 4.38
N GLU A 44 4.98 10.81 3.49
CA GLU A 44 3.76 11.25 2.79
C GLU A 44 3.10 10.10 2.01
N LYS A 45 3.89 9.30 1.28
CA LYS A 45 3.37 8.14 0.52
C LYS A 45 2.89 7.03 1.45
N GLU A 46 3.60 6.80 2.56
CA GLU A 46 3.16 5.84 3.57
C GLU A 46 1.84 6.25 4.23
N GLU A 47 1.66 7.53 4.54
CA GLU A 47 0.41 8.06 5.08
C GLU A 47 -0.74 7.97 4.08
N LYS A 48 -0.50 8.29 2.80
CA LYS A 48 -1.51 8.14 1.74
C LYS A 48 -2.00 6.71 1.62
N ILE A 49 -1.07 5.73 1.61
CA ILE A 49 -1.43 4.30 1.59
C ILE A 49 -2.21 3.93 2.86
N ARG A 50 -1.73 4.36 4.03
CA ARG A 50 -2.36 4.03 5.31
C ARG A 50 -3.80 4.52 5.37
N ASN A 51 -4.05 5.78 4.99
CA ASN A 51 -5.39 6.35 4.99
C ASN A 51 -6.36 5.57 4.09
N ILE A 52 -5.94 5.26 2.86
CA ILE A 52 -6.78 4.49 1.92
C ILE A 52 -7.06 3.09 2.46
N LEU A 53 -6.04 2.39 2.94
CA LEU A 53 -6.20 1.02 3.42
C LEU A 53 -6.98 0.97 4.73
N SER A 54 -6.85 1.95 5.62
CA SER A 54 -7.70 2.04 6.82
C SER A 54 -9.18 2.13 6.46
N CYS A 55 -9.56 2.99 5.50
CA CYS A 55 -10.96 3.09 5.05
C CYS A 55 -11.50 1.82 4.37
N LEU A 56 -10.63 1.02 3.74
CA LEU A 56 -11.03 -0.21 3.03
C LEU A 56 -11.03 -1.46 3.93
N LEU A 57 -10.33 -1.41 5.06
CA LEU A 57 -10.16 -2.55 5.96
C LEU A 57 -11.06 -2.51 7.19
N GLU A 58 -11.66 -1.36 7.51
CA GLU A 58 -12.84 -1.22 8.39
C GLU A 58 -14.00 -2.14 7.94
#